data_AF-A0A949GFE1-F1
#
_entry.id   AF-A0A949GFE1-F1
#
_cell.length_a   1.000
_cell.length_b   1.000
_cell.length_c   1.000
_cell.angle_alpha   90.00
_cell.angle_beta   90.00
_cell.angle_gamma   90.00
#
_symmetry.space_group_name_H-M   'P 1'
#
loop_
_entity.id
_entity.type
_entity.pdbx_description
1 polymer ?
#
loop_
_entity_poly.entity_id
_entity_poly.type
_entity_poly.pdbx_seq_one_letter_code
_entity_poly.pdbx_strand_id
1 'polypeptide(L)'
;NGVQGAAFNVVLVTMPRVLGYVFNPVSFWLCYDEMGQLRAVLCEVNNTFGEHHDYLCVRPDKGPIGDTDTLVGSKQFHVSPFMEREGSYTFRFTCRDDALGFWIDHYDAEGKKLLVTSLVGKLHGFDDATLWRMFWRYPLVPLVAIIRIHWQALRLISKGIGYIRKPPQKAERQSVADNITKF
;
A
#
# COMPACT_ATOMS: atom_id res chain seq x y z
N ASN A 1 -19.75 -10.13 8.90
CA ASN A 1 -18.70 -9.33 9.56
C ASN A 1 -18.62 -7.95 8.92
N GLY A 2 -19.59 -7.08 9.21
CA GLY A 2 -19.57 -5.67 8.81
C GLY A 2 -19.93 -4.84 10.03
N VAL A 3 -19.28 -3.71 10.23
CA VAL A 3 -19.66 -2.77 11.29
C VAL A 3 -20.94 -2.07 10.82
N GLN A 4 -22.10 -2.60 11.20
CA GLN A 4 -23.39 -1.98 10.88
C GLN A 4 -23.59 -0.76 11.77
N GLY A 5 -23.84 0.40 11.15
CA GLY A 5 -24.53 1.51 11.81
C GLY A 5 -23.74 2.76 12.19
N ALA A 6 -22.47 2.91 11.81
CA ALA A 6 -21.73 4.17 12.02
C ALA A 6 -21.46 4.87 10.69
N ALA A 7 -21.61 6.20 10.65
CA ALA A 7 -21.17 7.00 9.52
C ALA A 7 -19.63 6.94 9.45
N PHE A 8 -19.10 6.18 8.50
CA PHE A 8 -17.66 6.12 8.27
C PHE A 8 -17.25 7.15 7.22
N ASN A 9 -16.22 7.93 7.52
CA ASN A 9 -15.54 8.74 6.52
C ASN A 9 -14.45 7.89 5.86
N VAL A 10 -14.48 7.78 4.53
CA VAL A 10 -13.52 6.99 3.76
C VAL A 10 -12.68 7.92 2.90
N VAL A 11 -11.37 7.91 3.11
CA VAL A 11 -10.41 8.71 2.35
C VAL A 11 -9.55 7.80 1.48
N LEU A 12 -9.47 8.09 0.18
CA LEU A 12 -8.61 7.37 -0.76
C LEU A 12 -7.30 8.12 -0.98
N VAL A 13 -6.19 7.45 -0.71
CA VAL A 13 -4.84 7.91 -1.07
C VAL A 13 -4.35 7.10 -2.27
N THR A 14 -4.24 7.77 -3.41
CA THR A 14 -3.87 7.15 -4.68
C THR A 14 -3.26 8.18 -5.64
N MET A 15 -2.62 7.74 -6.73
CA MET A 15 -2.18 8.68 -7.77
C MET A 15 -3.32 8.96 -8.76
N PRO A 16 -3.53 10.24 -9.13
CA PRO A 16 -4.51 10.59 -10.14
C PRO A 16 -4.06 10.11 -11.52
N ARG A 17 -5.03 9.86 -12.39
CA ARG A 17 -4.77 9.58 -13.80
C ARG A 17 -4.28 10.85 -14.49
N VAL A 18 -3.14 10.77 -15.17
CA VAL A 18 -2.55 11.89 -15.92
C VAL A 18 -2.46 11.50 -17.39
N LEU A 19 -3.05 12.31 -18.27
CA LEU A 19 -3.08 12.09 -19.74
C LEU A 19 -3.58 10.68 -20.13
N GLY A 20 -4.60 10.18 -19.43
CA GLY A 20 -5.19 8.86 -19.71
C GLY A 20 -4.43 7.68 -19.09
N TYR A 21 -3.26 7.90 -18.49
CA TYR A 21 -2.44 6.84 -17.90
C TYR A 21 -2.44 6.89 -16.36
N VAL A 22 -2.54 5.72 -15.72
CA VAL A 22 -2.41 5.56 -14.27
C VAL A 22 -1.79 4.20 -13.94
N PHE A 23 -0.88 4.19 -12.97
CA PHE A 23 -0.38 2.95 -12.36
C PHE A 23 -0.18 3.20 -10.86
N ASN A 24 -1.00 2.54 -10.04
CA ASN A 24 -0.99 2.64 -8.58
C ASN A 24 -0.50 1.31 -8.00
N PRO A 25 0.81 1.15 -7.68
CA PRO A 25 1.31 -0.08 -7.08
C PRO A 25 0.56 -0.46 -5.80
N VAL A 26 0.12 0.56 -5.06
CA VAL A 26 -0.79 0.43 -3.93
C VAL A 26 -1.69 1.68 -3.85
N SER A 27 -2.94 1.46 -3.49
CA SER A 27 -3.88 2.50 -3.06
C SER A 27 -4.29 2.22 -1.60
N PHE A 28 -4.43 3.27 -0.80
CA PHE A 28 -4.83 3.14 0.61
C PHE A 28 -6.22 3.75 0.81
N TRP A 29 -7.16 2.93 1.29
CA TRP A 29 -8.48 3.39 1.71
C TRP A 29 -8.50 3.49 3.23
N LEU A 30 -8.53 4.71 3.75
CA LEU A 30 -8.52 5.02 5.17
C LEU A 30 -9.96 5.13 5.67
N CYS A 31 -10.35 4.27 6.61
CA CYS A 31 -11.70 4.24 7.17
C CYS A 31 -11.70 4.85 8.57
N TYR A 32 -12.32 6.01 8.71
CA TYR A 32 -12.47 6.74 9.97
C TYR A 32 -13.86 6.56 10.54
N ASP A 33 -13.98 6.43 11.86
CA ASP A 33 -15.28 6.49 12.54
C ASP A 33 -15.82 7.92 12.68
N GLU A 34 -16.98 8.05 13.31
CA GLU A 34 -17.65 9.33 13.58
C GLU A 34 -16.84 10.27 14.49
N MET A 35 -15.89 9.73 15.26
CA MET A 35 -14.97 10.50 16.12
C MET A 35 -13.67 10.88 15.39
N GLY A 36 -13.57 10.62 14.09
CA GLY A 36 -12.38 10.88 13.27
C GLY A 36 -11.22 9.93 13.57
N GLN A 37 -11.45 8.81 14.25
CA GLN A 37 -10.41 7.85 14.58
C GLN A 37 -10.25 6.83 13.45
N LEU A 38 -9.01 6.57 13.02
CA LEU A 38 -8.71 5.59 11.99
C LEU A 38 -9.00 4.17 12.51
N ARG A 39 -9.98 3.47 11.94
CA ARG A 39 -10.39 2.13 12.37
C ARG A 39 -9.86 1.01 11.50
N ALA A 40 -9.69 1.27 10.22
CA ALA A 40 -9.17 0.30 9.28
C ALA A 40 -8.45 0.99 8.13
N VAL A 41 -7.52 0.27 7.51
CA VAL A 41 -6.91 0.66 6.24
C VAL A 41 -7.01 -0.51 5.27
N LEU A 42 -7.67 -0.32 4.13
CA LEU A 42 -7.61 -1.29 3.03
C LEU A 42 -6.46 -0.91 2.12
N CYS A 43 -5.42 -1.76 2.07
CA CYS A 43 -4.31 -1.60 1.14
C CYS A 43 -4.61 -2.42 -0.12
N GLU A 44 -5.08 -1.76 -1.17
CA GLU A 44 -5.29 -2.38 -2.48
C GLU A 44 -3.95 -2.41 -3.23
N VAL A 45 -3.31 -3.57 -3.27
CA VAL A 45 -2.00 -3.76 -3.90
C VAL A 45 -2.20 -4.25 -5.32
N ASN A 46 -1.66 -3.54 -6.30
CA ASN A 46 -1.72 -3.89 -7.72
C ASN A 46 -0.35 -4.36 -8.22
N ASN A 47 -0.31 -5.34 -9.11
CA ASN A 47 0.92 -5.77 -9.76
C ASN A 47 1.02 -5.25 -11.20
N THR A 48 2.20 -5.39 -11.82
CA THR A 48 2.44 -5.02 -13.22
C THR A 48 1.78 -5.97 -14.23
N PHE A 49 1.02 -6.97 -13.76
CA PHE A 49 0.30 -7.96 -14.58
C PHE A 49 -1.21 -7.67 -14.65
N GLY A 50 -1.68 -6.55 -14.07
CA GLY A 50 -3.09 -6.16 -14.08
C GLY A 50 -3.96 -6.88 -13.05
N GLU A 51 -3.34 -7.52 -12.05
CA GLU A 51 -4.03 -8.17 -10.93
C GLU A 51 -3.93 -7.30 -9.67
N HIS A 52 -4.82 -7.53 -8.71
CA HIS A 52 -4.78 -6.89 -7.39
C HIS A 52 -5.04 -7.89 -6.26
N HIS A 53 -4.66 -7.48 -5.05
CA HIS A 53 -5.01 -8.12 -3.79
C HIS A 53 -5.14 -7.07 -2.69
N ASP A 54 -6.18 -7.19 -1.88
CA ASP A 54 -6.52 -6.24 -0.82
C ASP A 54 -6.07 -6.76 0.54
N TYR A 55 -5.30 -5.97 1.27
CA TYR A 55 -4.92 -6.25 2.64
C TYR A 55 -5.72 -5.34 3.58
N LEU A 56 -6.68 -5.92 4.28
CA LEU A 56 -7.48 -5.21 5.28
C LEU A 56 -6.71 -5.15 6.59
N CYS A 57 -6.20 -3.98 6.93
CA CYS A 57 -5.44 -3.74 8.14
C CYS A 57 -6.37 -3.24 9.24
N VAL A 58 -6.53 -4.02 10.31
CA VAL A 58 -7.40 -3.68 11.45
C VAL A 58 -6.70 -4.09 12.75
N ARG A 59 -7.03 -3.44 13.87
CA ARG A 59 -6.61 -3.98 15.16
C ARG A 59 -7.50 -5.16 15.59
N PRO A 60 -6.97 -6.18 16.26
CA PRO A 60 -7.75 -7.33 16.74
C PRO A 60 -8.90 -6.92 17.66
N ASP A 61 -8.69 -5.89 18.49
CA ASP A 61 -9.70 -5.31 19.39
C ASP A 61 -10.67 -4.35 18.68
N LYS A 62 -10.50 -4.11 17.37
CA LYS A 62 -11.24 -3.12 16.57
C LYS A 62 -11.12 -1.70 17.12
N GLY A 63 -10.07 -1.45 17.91
CA GLY A 63 -9.68 -0.13 18.40
C GLY A 63 -9.15 0.77 17.28
N PRO A 64 -8.87 2.04 17.59
CA PRO A 64 -8.26 2.97 16.65
C PRO A 64 -6.80 2.57 16.37
N ILE A 65 -6.38 2.66 15.10
CA ILE A 65 -5.00 2.46 14.65
C ILE A 65 -4.23 3.76 14.93
N GLY A 66 -3.20 3.69 15.76
CA GLY A 66 -2.30 4.80 16.08
C GLY A 66 -0.94 4.70 15.38
N ASP A 67 -0.15 5.78 15.49
CA ASP A 67 1.17 5.92 14.86
C ASP A 67 2.20 4.84 15.27
N THR A 68 1.99 4.20 16.42
CA THR A 68 2.89 3.16 16.96
C THR A 68 2.41 1.74 16.66
N ASP A 69 1.21 1.58 16.10
CA ASP A 69 0.67 0.25 15.79
C ASP A 69 1.42 -0.41 14.65
N THR A 70 1.62 -1.72 14.79
CA THR A 70 2.30 -2.56 13.80
C THR A 70 1.41 -3.73 13.45
N LEU A 71 0.83 -3.70 12.24
CA LEU A 71 -0.11 -4.71 11.76
C LEU A 71 0.63 -5.69 10.85
N VAL A 72 0.34 -6.99 10.98
CA VAL A 72 1.04 -8.03 10.22
C VAL A 72 0.04 -8.91 9.48
N GLY A 73 0.30 -9.13 8.20
CA GLY A 73 -0.51 -9.99 7.35
C GLY A 73 0.37 -10.96 6.57
N SER A 74 -0.14 -12.17 6.32
CA SER A 74 0.54 -13.11 5.42
C SER A 74 0.57 -12.54 4.01
N LYS A 75 1.75 -12.50 3.40
CA LYS A 75 1.87 -12.07 2.01
C LYS A 75 1.36 -13.19 1.10
N GLN A 76 0.33 -12.88 0.32
CA GLN A 76 -0.34 -13.86 -0.54
C GLN A 76 -0.33 -13.49 -2.02
N PHE A 77 0.23 -12.33 -2.37
CA PHE A 77 0.15 -11.75 -3.69
C PHE A 77 1.52 -11.63 -4.37
N HIS A 78 1.59 -12.04 -5.64
CA HIS A 78 2.82 -11.98 -6.44
C HIS A 78 2.90 -10.63 -7.15
N VAL A 79 3.78 -9.76 -6.64
CA VAL A 79 3.94 -8.36 -7.09
C VAL A 79 5.23 -8.11 -7.86
N SER A 80 6.20 -9.02 -7.78
CA SER A 80 7.52 -8.86 -8.38
C SER A 80 8.09 -10.20 -8.80
N PRO A 81 8.73 -10.29 -9.98
CA PRO A 81 9.42 -11.50 -10.43
C PRO A 81 10.73 -11.78 -9.67
N PHE A 82 11.14 -10.93 -8.72
CA PHE A 82 12.37 -11.10 -7.94
C PHE A 82 12.11 -11.40 -6.46
N MET A 83 10.84 -11.58 -6.08
CA MET A 83 10.46 -11.88 -4.71
C MET A 83 9.44 -13.01 -4.69
N GLU A 84 9.59 -13.89 -3.71
CA GLU A 84 8.64 -14.96 -3.49
C GLU A 84 7.24 -14.41 -3.20
N ARG A 85 6.22 -15.21 -3.55
CA ARG A 85 4.83 -14.84 -3.26
C ARG A 85 4.55 -14.88 -1.76
N GLU A 86 5.14 -15.82 -1.06
CA GLU A 86 4.95 -16.10 0.36
C GLU A 86 5.86 -15.25 1.25
N GLY A 87 5.55 -15.22 2.55
CA GLY A 87 6.21 -14.37 3.54
C GLY A 87 5.18 -13.62 4.37
N SER A 88 5.62 -12.51 4.98
CA SER A 88 4.75 -11.62 5.74
C SER A 88 4.98 -10.16 5.38
N TYR A 89 3.91 -9.38 5.47
CA TYR A 89 3.97 -7.94 5.41
C TYR A 89 3.77 -7.34 6.79
N THR A 90 4.55 -6.31 7.10
CA THR A 90 4.32 -5.44 8.24
C THR A 90 3.88 -4.07 7.75
N PHE A 91 2.71 -3.65 8.21
CA PHE A 91 2.07 -2.39 7.88
C PHE A 91 2.16 -1.42 9.05
N ARG A 92 2.52 -0.18 8.76
CA ARG A 92 2.49 0.93 9.72
C ARG A 92 1.86 2.15 9.05
N PHE A 93 1.13 2.91 9.83
CA PHE A 93 0.33 4.04 9.36
C PHE A 93 0.56 5.25 10.25
N THR A 94 0.74 6.41 9.63
CA THR A 94 0.71 7.70 10.30
C THR A 94 -0.27 8.58 9.56
N CYS A 95 -1.33 8.99 10.23
CA CYS A 95 -2.36 9.86 9.66
C CYS A 95 -2.54 11.08 10.57
N ARG A 96 -1.92 12.19 10.18
CA ARG A 96 -1.98 13.48 10.88
C ARG A 96 -2.65 14.52 9.98
N ASP A 97 -3.10 15.62 10.57
CA ASP A 97 -3.81 16.67 9.85
C ASP A 97 -2.99 17.30 8.70
N ASP A 98 -1.66 17.30 8.81
CA ASP A 98 -0.75 17.92 7.85
C ASP A 98 0.14 16.91 7.09
N ALA A 99 0.09 15.63 7.45
CA ALA A 99 1.00 14.62 6.90
C ALA A 99 0.45 13.20 6.96
N LEU A 100 0.81 12.41 5.94
CA LEU A 100 0.52 10.99 5.85
C LEU A 100 1.82 10.19 5.71
N GLY A 101 1.83 8.99 6.30
CA GLY A 101 2.91 8.03 6.19
C GLY A 101 2.37 6.60 6.12
N PHE A 102 2.86 5.83 5.16
CA PHE A 102 2.52 4.44 4.94
C PHE A 102 3.79 3.64 4.80
N TRP A 103 3.94 2.54 5.55
CA TRP A 103 5.07 1.64 5.41
C TRP A 103 4.57 0.22 5.20
N ILE A 104 5.17 -0.49 4.23
CA ILE A 104 4.94 -1.90 3.98
C ILE A 104 6.31 -2.58 3.87
N ASP A 105 6.67 -3.32 4.90
CA ASP A 105 7.91 -4.10 4.96
C ASP A 105 7.60 -5.57 4.63
N HIS A 106 8.40 -6.19 3.77
CA HIS A 106 8.28 -7.61 3.41
C HIS A 106 9.36 -8.42 4.14
N TYR A 107 8.95 -9.54 4.73
CA TYR A 107 9.82 -10.52 5.36
C TYR A 107 9.59 -11.91 4.74
N ASP A 108 10.66 -12.70 4.62
CA ASP A 108 10.56 -14.11 4.25
C ASP A 108 10.00 -14.98 5.38
N ALA A 109 9.93 -16.30 5.15
CA ALA A 109 9.44 -17.27 6.12
C ALA A 109 10.35 -17.36 7.37
N GLU A 110 11.64 -17.06 7.22
CA GLU A 110 12.64 -17.04 8.27
C GLU A 110 12.67 -15.71 9.06
N GLY A 111 11.81 -14.75 8.69
CA GLY A 111 11.70 -13.45 9.36
C GLY A 111 12.80 -12.46 8.96
N LYS A 112 13.56 -12.73 7.90
CA LYS A 112 14.52 -11.79 7.34
C LYS A 112 13.81 -10.78 6.45
N LYS A 113 14.13 -9.51 6.69
CA LYS A 113 13.58 -8.37 5.95
C LYS A 113 14.13 -8.35 4.52
N LEU A 114 13.24 -8.48 3.53
CA LEU A 114 13.57 -8.50 2.11
C LEU A 114 13.30 -7.16 1.40
N LEU A 115 12.26 -6.45 1.82
CA LEU A 115 11.87 -5.18 1.21
C LEU A 115 11.40 -4.20 2.28
N VAL A 116 11.76 -2.93 2.12
CA VAL A 116 11.18 -1.81 2.85
C VAL A 116 10.58 -0.87 1.83
N THR A 117 9.31 -0.53 1.99
CA THR A 117 8.66 0.49 1.18
C THR A 117 8.00 1.52 2.06
N SER A 118 8.03 2.77 1.64
CA SER A 118 7.31 3.84 2.30
C SER A 118 6.75 4.85 1.31
N LEU A 119 5.58 5.37 1.65
CA LEU A 119 4.97 6.54 1.03
C LEU A 119 4.73 7.56 2.13
N VAL A 120 5.46 8.68 2.09
CA VAL A 120 5.33 9.77 3.07
C VAL A 120 5.13 11.07 2.32
N GLY A 121 4.19 11.88 2.79
CA GLY A 121 3.86 13.14 2.14
C GLY A 121 3.21 14.12 3.09
N LYS A 122 3.34 15.41 2.77
CA LYS A 122 2.56 16.47 3.40
C LYS A 122 1.23 16.63 2.69
N LEU A 123 0.19 16.88 3.46
CA LEU A 123 -1.11 17.23 2.93
C LEU A 123 -1.10 18.69 2.49
N HIS A 124 -1.71 18.94 1.34
CA HIS A 124 -1.96 20.28 0.83
C HIS A 124 -3.46 20.44 0.64
N GLY A 125 -3.95 21.69 0.74
CA GLY A 125 -5.36 22.00 0.50
C GLY A 125 -5.81 21.50 -0.87
N PHE A 126 -7.05 21.02 -0.94
CA PHE A 126 -7.68 20.64 -2.19
C PHE A 126 -8.27 21.89 -2.87
N ASP A 127 -7.39 22.70 -3.46
CA ASP A 127 -7.76 23.90 -4.20
C ASP A 127 -7.20 23.87 -5.63
N ASP A 128 -7.87 24.60 -6.53
CA ASP A 128 -7.54 24.61 -7.97
C ASP A 128 -6.10 25.05 -8.25
N ALA A 129 -5.57 26.00 -7.47
CA ALA A 129 -4.21 26.49 -7.67
C ALA A 129 -3.19 25.41 -7.31
N THR A 130 -3.44 24.66 -6.23
CA THR A 130 -2.65 23.48 -5.84
C THR A 130 -2.72 22.40 -6.92
N LEU A 131 -3.91 22.08 -7.44
CA LEU A 131 -4.08 21.08 -8.50
C LEU A 131 -3.33 21.45 -9.79
N TRP A 132 -3.48 22.69 -10.27
CA TRP A 132 -2.75 23.17 -11.46
C TRP A 132 -1.25 23.14 -11.26
N ARG A 133 -0.78 23.57 -10.09
CA ARG A 133 0.64 23.51 -9.73
C ARG A 133 1.16 22.07 -9.71
N MET A 134 0.40 21.13 -9.14
CA MET A 134 0.79 19.72 -9.10
C MET A 134 0.79 19.09 -10.51
N PHE A 135 -0.21 19.40 -11.34
CA PHE A 135 -0.28 18.92 -12.72
C PHE A 135 0.96 19.32 -13.52
N TRP A 136 1.35 20.59 -13.49
CA TRP A 136 2.53 21.07 -14.22
C TRP A 136 3.86 20.66 -13.60
N ARG A 137 3.90 20.43 -12.29
CA ARG A 137 5.11 19.97 -11.61
C ARG A 137 5.38 18.48 -11.82
N TYR A 138 4.32 17.69 -12.00
CA TYR A 138 4.38 16.23 -12.04
C TYR A 138 3.62 15.59 -13.21
N PRO A 139 3.68 16.11 -14.45
CA PRO A 139 2.83 15.65 -15.55
C PRO A 139 3.17 14.22 -16.02
N LEU A 140 4.37 13.73 -15.72
CA LEU A 140 4.88 12.43 -16.16
C LEU A 140 5.16 11.47 -15.01
N VAL A 141 4.67 11.75 -13.80
CA VAL A 141 4.97 10.90 -12.63
C VAL A 141 4.59 9.42 -12.84
N PRO A 142 3.40 9.09 -13.37
CA PRO A 142 3.06 7.70 -13.66
C PRO A 142 4.04 7.03 -14.64
N LEU A 143 4.44 7.74 -15.70
CA LEU A 143 5.39 7.23 -16.69
C LEU A 143 6.78 7.02 -16.08
N VAL A 144 7.27 7.99 -15.30
CA VAL A 144 8.55 7.91 -14.59
C VAL A 144 8.56 6.74 -13.61
N ALA A 145 7.44 6.47 -12.93
CA ALA A 145 7.32 5.32 -12.03
C ALA A 145 7.57 3.99 -12.75
N ILE A 146 6.91 3.76 -13.90
CA ILE A 146 7.10 2.55 -14.70
C ILE A 146 8.54 2.42 -15.19
N ILE A 147 9.11 3.49 -15.75
CA ILE A 147 10.48 3.51 -16.25
C ILE A 147 11.44 3.11 -15.13
N ARG A 148 11.24 3.66 -13.91
CA ARG A 148 12.05 3.31 -12.74
C ARG A 148 11.85 1.86 -12.31
N ILE A 149 10.63 1.31 -12.35
CA ILE A 149 10.37 -0.09 -12.02
C ILE A 149 11.13 -1.01 -12.99
N HIS A 150 11.04 -0.76 -14.30
CA HIS A 150 11.73 -1.56 -15.31
C HIS A 150 13.26 -1.39 -15.23
N TRP A 151 13.75 -0.18 -14.98
CA TRP A 151 15.18 0.08 -14.77
C TRP A 151 15.73 -0.68 -13.56
N GLN A 152 15.01 -0.67 -12.43
CA GLN A 152 15.41 -1.45 -11.26
C GLN A 152 15.38 -2.95 -11.56
N ALA A 153 14.38 -3.45 -12.28
CA ALA A 153 14.32 -4.85 -12.70
C ALA A 153 15.57 -5.26 -13.50
N LEU A 154 15.97 -4.47 -14.51
CA LEU A 154 17.19 -4.71 -15.29
C LEU A 154 18.45 -4.71 -14.41
N ARG A 155 18.52 -3.80 -13.44
CA ARG A 155 19.65 -3.74 -12.48
C ARG A 155 19.70 -4.94 -11.54
N LEU A 156 18.56 -5.53 -11.17
CA LEU A 156 18.52 -6.75 -10.36
C LEU A 156 18.98 -7.96 -11.19
N ILE A 157 18.54 -8.04 -12.46
CA ILE A 157 19.00 -9.07 -13.40
C ILE A 157 20.52 -8.97 -13.62
N SER A 158 21.06 -7.76 -13.82
CA SER A 158 22.51 -7.58 -13.97
C SER A 158 23.32 -7.95 -12.73
N LYS A 159 22.68 -8.03 -11.56
CA LYS A 159 23.27 -8.51 -10.30
C LYS A 159 23.10 -10.02 -10.08
N GLY A 160 22.54 -10.74 -11.06
CA GLY A 160 22.34 -12.19 -11.00
C GLY A 160 21.17 -12.63 -10.11
N ILE A 161 20.24 -11.73 -9.78
CA ILE A 161 19.06 -12.10 -8.99
C ILE A 161 18.14 -12.97 -9.87
N GLY A 162 17.76 -14.13 -9.34
CA GLY A 162 16.92 -15.09 -10.04
C GLY A 162 15.54 -14.53 -10.39
N TYR A 163 15.05 -14.91 -11.57
CA TYR A 163 13.70 -14.62 -12.02
C TYR A 163 12.75 -15.74 -11.56
N ILE A 164 11.72 -15.37 -10.82
CA ILE A 164 10.64 -16.24 -10.37
C ILE A 164 9.50 -16.13 -11.37
N ARG A 165 9.08 -17.25 -11.95
CA ARG A 165 7.96 -17.29 -12.88
C ARG A 165 6.67 -16.91 -12.15
N LYS A 166 5.91 -15.98 -12.71
CA LYS A 166 4.59 -15.59 -12.20
C LYS A 166 3.70 -16.84 -11.97
N PRO A 167 3.26 -17.10 -10.73
CA PRO A 167 2.31 -18.16 -10.46
C PRO A 167 0.89 -17.74 -10.88
N PRO A 168 -0.05 -18.70 -11.04
CA PRO A 168 -1.48 -18.39 -11.12
C PRO A 168 -1.93 -17.57 -9.91
N GLN A 169 -2.78 -16.58 -10.16
CA GLN A 169 -3.37 -15.75 -9.12
C GLN A 169 -4.29 -16.59 -8.24
N LYS A 170 -4.25 -16.37 -6.92
CA LYS A 170 -5.14 -17.04 -5.98
C LYS A 170 -6.59 -16.56 -6.18
N ALA A 171 -7.55 -17.43 -5.88
CA ALA A 171 -8.98 -17.08 -5.93
C ALA A 171 -9.36 -16.07 -4.83
N GLU A 172 -8.81 -16.24 -3.64
CA GLU A 172 -8.91 -15.27 -2.56
C GLU A 172 -8.03 -14.05 -2.89
N ARG A 173 -8.69 -12.89 -3.02
CA ARG A 173 -8.05 -11.61 -3.35
C ARG A 173 -7.98 -10.66 -2.16
N GLN A 174 -8.35 -11.13 -0.98
CA GLN A 174 -8.47 -10.30 0.21
C GLN A 174 -7.87 -11.05 1.39
N SER A 175 -7.18 -10.35 2.28
CA SER A 175 -6.63 -10.94 3.50
C SER A 175 -6.60 -9.91 4.62
N VAL A 176 -6.74 -10.36 5.85
CA VAL A 176 -6.66 -9.49 7.03
C VAL A 176 -5.22 -9.41 7.53
N ALA A 177 -4.78 -8.21 7.88
CA ALA A 177 -3.53 -7.95 8.59
C ALA A 177 -3.87 -7.44 9.99
N ASP A 178 -3.45 -8.20 11.01
CA ASP A 178 -3.82 -8.00 12.40
C ASP A 178 -2.58 -7.68 13.25
N ASN A 179 -2.77 -6.92 14.33
CA ASN A 179 -1.69 -6.45 15.21
C ASN A 179 -0.99 -7.62 15.96
N ILE A 180 0.35 -7.61 16.00
CA ILE A 180 1.16 -8.52 16.86
C ILE A 180 1.59 -7.85 18.17
N THR A 181 1.10 -6.66 18.52
CA THR A 181 1.41 -6.06 19.83
C THR A 181 0.72 -6.86 20.94
N LYS A 182 1.32 -8.00 21.28
CA LYS A 182 1.12 -8.82 22.47
C LYS A 182 1.98 -8.19 23.57
N PHE A 183 1.29 -7.67 24.57
CA PHE A 183 1.70 -7.40 25.96
C PHE A 183 2.97 -6.56 26.19
#